data_AF-A0AA88XCV4-F1
#
_entry.id   AF-A0AA88XCV4-F1
#
_cell.length_a   1.000
_cell.length_b   1.000
_cell.length_c   1.000
_cell.angle_alpha   90.00
_cell.angle_beta   90.00
_cell.angle_gamma   90.00
#
_symmetry.space_group_name_H-M   'P 1'
#
loop_
_entity.id
_entity.type
_entity.pdbx_description
1 polymer ?
#
loop_
_entity_poly.entity_id
_entity_poly.type
_entity_poly.pdbx_seq_one_letter_code
_entity_poly.pdbx_strand_id
1 'polypeptide(L)'
;MEGRQAQSSTVTPPGRYTLPPTRYFSEDILFCIDVDPESLVEMKVTGPTGRPFTRLDSIKQAIHLFINAKLAINTDHRFAFAALGKSAYWLRKEFSSDVDSSTAAFRGITVDSSSGNADLTQLFRVAAHEAKKSRAQNRLLRVVSSLIHFHVTFSYIIGDVPIMEPNIGP
;
A
#
# COMPACT_ATOMS: atom_id res chain seq x y z
N MET A 1 38.33 -55.99 5.55
CA MET A 1 38.61 -54.78 4.76
C MET A 1 37.29 -54.06 4.59
N GLU A 2 37.20 -52.91 5.24
CA GLU A 2 36.01 -52.10 5.48
C GLU A 2 35.67 -51.26 4.24
N GLY A 3 34.42 -51.35 3.76
CA GLY A 3 33.94 -50.59 2.62
C GLY A 3 33.60 -49.15 3.03
N ARG A 4 34.39 -48.19 2.56
CA ARG A 4 34.10 -46.75 2.72
C ARG A 4 32.95 -46.34 1.80
N GLN A 5 31.79 -46.03 2.37
CA GLN A 5 30.73 -45.29 1.70
C GLN A 5 31.20 -43.88 1.37
N ALA A 6 31.08 -43.49 0.10
CA ALA A 6 31.23 -42.12 -0.34
C ALA A 6 30.09 -41.27 0.25
N GLN A 7 30.46 -40.24 1.01
CA GLN A 7 29.53 -39.19 1.43
C GLN A 7 29.02 -38.47 0.19
N SER A 8 27.76 -38.71 -0.16
CA SER A 8 27.01 -37.83 -1.05
C SER A 8 26.74 -36.54 -0.27
N SER A 9 27.52 -35.51 -0.54
CA SER A 9 27.21 -34.15 -0.15
C SER A 9 25.89 -33.76 -0.81
N THR A 10 24.83 -33.74 -0.03
CA THR A 10 23.54 -33.20 -0.42
C THR A 10 23.72 -31.72 -0.76
N VAL A 11 23.79 -31.42 -2.06
CA VAL A 11 23.66 -30.05 -2.56
C VAL A 11 22.24 -29.62 -2.25
N THR A 12 22.07 -28.81 -1.19
CA THR A 12 20.82 -28.11 -0.92
C THR A 12 20.49 -27.27 -2.16
N PRO A 13 19.37 -27.49 -2.85
CA PRO A 13 18.97 -26.62 -3.96
C PRO A 13 18.85 -25.19 -3.42
N PRO A 14 19.18 -24.16 -4.24
CA PRO A 14 19.11 -22.76 -3.80
C PRO A 14 17.74 -22.52 -3.17
N GLY A 15 17.79 -22.02 -1.93
CA GLY A 15 16.71 -22.11 -0.96
C GLY A 15 15.36 -21.73 -1.56
N ARG A 16 14.41 -22.67 -1.51
CA ARG A 16 13.00 -22.34 -1.75
C ARG A 16 12.61 -21.29 -0.72
N TYR A 17 12.48 -20.05 -1.16
CA TYR A 17 11.98 -18.98 -0.33
C TYR A 17 10.58 -19.38 0.13
N THR A 18 10.46 -19.70 1.42
CA THR A 18 9.20 -20.14 2.02
C THR A 18 8.81 -19.05 2.99
N LEU A 19 7.79 -18.28 2.65
CA LEU A 19 7.22 -17.30 3.56
C LEU A 19 6.61 -18.04 4.75
N PRO A 20 6.81 -17.56 5.99
CA PRO A 20 6.13 -18.12 7.15
C PRO A 20 4.61 -18.14 6.89
N PRO A 21 3.91 -19.25 7.14
CA PRO A 21 2.46 -19.29 7.04
C PRO A 21 1.85 -18.22 7.95
N THR A 22 1.37 -17.15 7.36
CA THR A 22 0.70 -16.06 8.08
C THR A 22 -0.78 -16.10 7.74
N ARG A 23 -1.62 -15.90 8.77
CA ARG A 23 -3.06 -15.77 8.52
C ARG A 23 -3.30 -14.42 7.85
N TYR A 24 -3.90 -14.45 6.66
CA TYR A 24 -4.41 -13.24 6.02
C TYR A 24 -5.65 -12.78 6.78
N PHE A 25 -5.48 -11.78 7.65
CA PHE A 25 -6.61 -11.11 8.29
C PHE A 25 -7.22 -10.11 7.33
N SER A 26 -8.53 -9.92 7.41
CA SER A 26 -9.18 -8.80 6.75
C SER A 26 -8.74 -7.50 7.40
N GLU A 27 -8.36 -6.52 6.58
CA GLU A 27 -7.80 -5.23 7.02
C GLU A 27 -8.70 -4.08 6.60
N ASP A 28 -8.91 -3.13 7.51
CA ASP A 28 -9.36 -1.77 7.23
C ASP A 28 -8.10 -0.93 7.01
N ILE A 29 -7.91 -0.43 5.80
CA ILE A 29 -6.71 0.31 5.41
C ILE A 29 -7.09 1.76 5.17
N LEU A 30 -6.60 2.66 6.03
CA LEU A 30 -6.78 4.09 5.92
C LEU A 30 -5.58 4.71 5.19
N PHE A 31 -5.81 5.21 3.98
CA PHE A 31 -4.84 6.01 3.26
C PHE A 31 -4.90 7.47 3.71
N CYS A 32 -3.75 8.03 4.04
CA CYS A 32 -3.57 9.44 4.36
C CYS A 32 -2.68 10.05 3.27
N ILE A 33 -3.29 10.84 2.42
CA ILE A 33 -2.67 11.41 1.23
C ILE A 33 -2.21 12.82 1.55
N ASP A 34 -0.91 13.03 1.55
CA ASP A 34 -0.30 14.34 1.61
C ASP A 34 -0.61 15.13 0.34
N VAL A 35 -1.22 16.31 0.53
CA VAL A 35 -1.67 17.21 -0.55
C VAL A 35 -0.96 18.56 -0.48
N ASP A 36 0.25 18.59 0.08
CA ASP A 36 1.10 19.77 0.06
C ASP A 36 1.40 20.24 -1.38
N PRO A 37 1.72 21.53 -1.60
CA PRO A 37 2.04 22.07 -2.93
C PRO A 37 3.18 21.32 -3.63
N GLU A 38 4.10 20.73 -2.87
CA GLU A 38 5.20 19.90 -3.40
C GLU A 38 4.69 18.64 -4.14
N SER A 39 3.50 18.16 -3.78
CA SER A 39 2.85 17.03 -4.45
C SER A 39 2.36 17.36 -5.87
N LEU A 40 2.19 18.65 -6.20
CA LEU A 40 1.84 19.11 -7.54
C LEU A 40 3.05 19.24 -8.48
N VAL A 41 4.26 19.14 -7.95
CA VAL A 41 5.47 19.28 -8.77
C VAL A 41 5.48 18.19 -9.84
N GLU A 42 5.66 18.61 -11.09
CA GLU A 42 5.82 17.73 -12.22
C GLU A 42 7.08 16.89 -12.05
N MET A 43 6.92 15.58 -12.25
CA MET A 43 8.03 14.66 -12.26
C MET A 43 8.74 14.74 -13.62
N LYS A 44 10.06 14.55 -13.61
CA LYS A 44 10.89 14.48 -14.83
C LYS A 44 10.63 13.24 -15.70
N VAL A 45 9.55 12.52 -15.43
CA VAL A 45 9.12 11.33 -16.14
C VAL A 45 7.86 11.71 -16.91
N THR A 46 7.94 11.67 -18.23
CA THR A 46 6.78 11.86 -19.10
C THR A 46 5.91 10.60 -19.03
N GLY A 47 4.60 10.77 -18.79
CA GLY A 47 3.68 9.64 -18.79
C GLY A 47 3.60 8.95 -20.16
N PRO A 48 2.94 7.79 -20.27
CA PRO A 48 2.80 7.03 -21.53
C PRO A 48 2.20 7.84 -22.69
N THR A 49 1.50 8.94 -22.38
CA THR A 49 0.84 9.84 -23.33
C THR A 49 1.61 11.15 -23.59
N GLY A 50 2.83 11.28 -23.05
CA GLY A 50 3.64 12.50 -23.15
C GLY A 50 3.12 13.68 -22.31
N ARG A 51 2.05 13.49 -21.52
CA ARG A 51 1.54 14.52 -20.61
C ARG A 51 2.45 14.65 -19.38
N PRO A 52 2.64 15.87 -18.86
CA PRO A 52 3.30 16.07 -17.57
C PRO A 52 2.56 15.31 -16.47
N PHE A 53 3.32 14.70 -15.58
CA PHE A 53 2.80 13.83 -14.53
C PHE A 53 3.22 14.37 -13.18
N THR A 54 2.26 14.68 -12.30
CA THR A 54 2.58 15.20 -10.97
C THR A 54 2.92 14.06 -10.00
N ARG A 55 3.59 14.39 -8.89
CA ARG A 55 3.80 13.42 -7.79
C ARG A 55 2.47 12.91 -7.24
N LEU A 56 1.46 13.78 -7.14
CA LEU A 56 0.11 13.42 -6.70
C LEU A 56 -0.53 12.40 -7.65
N ASP A 57 -0.35 12.54 -8.97
CA ASP A 57 -0.85 11.55 -9.93
C ASP A 57 -0.15 10.20 -9.79
N SER A 58 1.16 10.21 -9.52
CA SER A 58 1.92 8.98 -9.21
C SER A 58 1.41 8.29 -7.96
N ILE A 59 1.15 9.06 -6.90
CA ILE A 59 0.59 8.56 -5.65
C ILE A 59 -0.78 7.92 -5.91
N LYS A 60 -1.68 8.58 -6.65
CA LYS A 60 -3.00 8.02 -6.99
C LYS A 60 -2.88 6.69 -7.74
N GLN A 61 -2.00 6.61 -8.73
CA GLN A 61 -1.77 5.36 -9.47
C GLN A 61 -1.21 4.25 -8.58
N ALA A 62 -0.24 4.57 -7.72
CA ALA A 62 0.36 3.61 -6.81
C ALA A 62 -0.64 3.11 -5.75
N ILE A 63 -1.55 3.97 -5.26
CA ILE A 63 -2.67 3.56 -4.40
C ILE A 63 -3.61 2.62 -5.15
N HIS A 64 -3.99 2.91 -6.39
CA HIS A 64 -4.83 2.01 -7.19
C HIS A 64 -4.18 0.63 -7.36
N LEU A 65 -2.88 0.59 -7.68
CA LEU A 65 -2.16 -0.67 -7.81
C LEU A 65 -2.14 -1.45 -6.48
N PHE A 66 -1.87 -0.75 -5.37
CA PHE A 66 -1.91 -1.35 -4.03
C PHE A 66 -3.29 -1.96 -3.71
N ILE A 67 -4.37 -1.22 -3.96
CA ILE A 67 -5.73 -1.68 -3.67
C ILE A 67 -6.04 -2.96 -4.46
N ASN A 68 -5.76 -2.96 -5.76
CA ASN A 68 -5.97 -4.12 -6.63
C ASN A 68 -5.14 -5.32 -6.16
N ALA A 69 -3.87 -5.11 -5.82
CA ALA A 69 -3.01 -6.17 -5.31
C ALA A 69 -3.52 -6.77 -3.98
N LYS A 70 -3.94 -5.91 -3.04
CA LYS A 70 -4.49 -6.37 -1.76
C LYS A 70 -5.81 -7.13 -1.96
N LEU A 71 -6.72 -6.62 -2.78
CA LEU A 71 -7.99 -7.30 -3.06
C LEU A 71 -7.81 -8.64 -3.78
N ALA A 72 -6.78 -8.78 -4.62
CA ALA A 72 -6.43 -10.05 -5.24
C ALA A 72 -5.98 -11.11 -4.21
N ILE A 73 -5.37 -10.69 -3.10
CA ILE A 73 -4.96 -11.57 -1.99
C ILE A 73 -6.16 -11.89 -1.08
N ASN A 74 -6.98 -10.89 -0.75
CA ASN A 74 -8.19 -11.06 0.06
C ASN A 74 -9.23 -9.98 -0.30
N THR A 75 -10.36 -10.42 -0.84
CA THR A 75 -11.45 -9.56 -1.31
C THR A 75 -12.22 -8.85 -0.19
N ASP A 76 -12.04 -9.27 1.06
CA ASP A 76 -12.64 -8.64 2.23
C ASP A 76 -11.78 -7.49 2.79
N HIS A 77 -10.66 -7.13 2.16
CA HIS A 77 -9.97 -5.87 2.47
C HIS A 77 -10.84 -4.66 2.14
N ARG A 78 -10.79 -3.64 2.99
CA ARG A 78 -11.58 -2.40 2.81
C ARG A 78 -10.69 -1.19 2.99
N PHE A 79 -11.00 -0.13 2.25
CA PHE A 79 -10.18 1.06 2.13
C PHE A 79 -10.97 2.33 2.43
N ALA A 80 -10.34 3.27 3.14
CA ALA A 80 -10.84 4.61 3.38
C ALA A 80 -9.73 5.63 3.08
N PHE A 81 -10.12 6.89 2.85
CA PHE A 81 -9.22 7.91 2.33
C PHE A 81 -9.36 9.22 3.10
N ALA A 82 -8.23 9.73 3.57
CA ALA A 82 -8.08 11.05 4.15
C ALA A 82 -6.99 11.81 3.40
N ALA A 83 -7.09 13.13 3.37
CA ALA A 83 -6.06 14.01 2.88
C ALA A 83 -5.44 14.80 4.04
N LEU A 84 -4.14 15.11 3.89
CA LEU A 84 -3.33 15.86 4.84
C LEU A 84 -2.86 17.14 4.15
N GLY A 85 -3.43 18.28 4.57
CA GLY A 85 -2.85 19.60 4.34
C GLY A 85 -2.50 20.20 5.70
N LYS A 86 -2.91 21.46 5.95
CA LYS A 86 -2.80 22.06 7.30
C LYS A 86 -3.47 21.23 8.40
N SER A 87 -4.57 20.54 8.06
CA SER A 87 -5.25 19.60 8.95
C SER A 87 -5.74 18.40 8.16
N ALA A 88 -5.91 17.26 8.85
CA ALA A 88 -6.45 16.06 8.24
C ALA A 88 -7.96 16.19 7.98
N TYR A 89 -8.39 15.82 6.77
CA TYR A 89 -9.82 15.78 6.40
C TYR A 89 -10.14 14.50 5.64
N TRP A 90 -11.41 14.10 5.69
CA TRP A 90 -11.89 12.90 5.01
C TRP A 90 -12.16 13.18 3.54
N LEU A 91 -11.56 12.37 2.66
CA LEU A 91 -11.99 12.25 1.26
C LEU A 91 -13.11 11.23 1.14
N ARG A 92 -13.03 10.17 1.94
CA ARG A 92 -14.06 9.15 2.12
C ARG A 92 -13.87 8.45 3.46
N LYS A 93 -14.91 8.46 4.28
CA LYS A 93 -14.85 7.92 5.63
C LYS A 93 -15.23 6.44 5.69
N GLU A 94 -16.15 6.02 4.85
CA GLU A 94 -16.67 4.64 4.82
C GLU A 94 -15.68 3.70 4.15
N PHE A 95 -15.20 2.72 4.92
CA PHE A 95 -14.37 1.63 4.43
C PHE A 95 -15.12 0.79 3.40
N SER A 96 -14.54 0.62 2.21
CA SER A 96 -15.14 -0.14 1.10
C SER A 96 -14.10 -1.00 0.38
N SER A 97 -14.51 -2.15 -0.13
CA SER A 97 -13.70 -3.03 -0.99
C SER A 97 -13.80 -2.67 -2.48
N ASP A 98 -14.64 -1.69 -2.83
CA ASP A 98 -14.80 -1.23 -4.21
C ASP A 98 -13.60 -0.37 -4.65
N VAL A 99 -13.12 -0.60 -5.87
CA VAL A 99 -12.00 0.13 -6.46
C VAL A 99 -12.45 1.50 -6.99
N ASP A 100 -13.66 1.59 -7.55
CA ASP A 100 -14.19 2.85 -8.12
C ASP A 100 -14.36 3.92 -7.04
N SER A 101 -14.66 3.46 -5.84
CA SER A 101 -14.71 4.23 -4.60
C SER A 101 -13.42 5.02 -4.31
N SER A 102 -12.25 4.53 -4.72
CA SER A 102 -10.98 5.24 -4.59
C SER A 102 -10.81 6.32 -5.66
N THR A 103 -11.19 6.03 -6.91
CA THR A 103 -11.21 7.03 -7.99
C THR A 103 -12.14 8.19 -7.64
N ALA A 104 -13.32 7.92 -7.07
CA ALA A 104 -14.24 8.95 -6.61
C ALA A 104 -13.64 9.81 -5.49
N ALA A 105 -12.98 9.20 -4.50
CA ALA A 105 -12.33 9.93 -3.41
C ALA A 105 -11.21 10.86 -3.92
N PHE A 106 -10.42 10.43 -4.90
CA PHE A 106 -9.32 11.22 -5.45
C PHE A 106 -9.78 12.45 -6.25
N ARG A 107 -11.02 12.47 -6.75
CA ARG A 107 -11.61 13.65 -7.39
C ARG A 107 -11.92 14.76 -6.39
N GLY A 108 -12.14 14.41 -5.12
CA GLY A 108 -12.39 15.37 -4.04
C GLY A 108 -11.12 15.99 -3.44
N ILE A 109 -9.94 15.61 -3.92
CA ILE A 109 -8.68 16.19 -3.43
C ILE A 109 -8.56 17.64 -3.88
N THR A 110 -8.53 18.54 -2.91
CA THR A 110 -8.19 19.95 -3.10
C THR A 110 -6.78 20.19 -2.57
N VAL A 111 -5.95 20.85 -3.38
CA VAL A 111 -4.60 21.22 -2.96
C VAL A 111 -4.67 22.48 -2.13
N ASP A 112 -4.16 22.39 -0.90
CA ASP A 112 -3.99 23.55 -0.05
C ASP A 112 -2.67 24.21 -0.41
N SER A 113 -2.71 25.49 -0.82
CA SER A 113 -1.50 26.26 -1.16
C SER A 113 -0.70 26.67 0.08
N SER A 114 -1.18 26.38 1.29
CA SER A 114 -0.50 26.74 2.54
C SER A 114 0.55 25.69 2.92
N SER A 115 1.81 26.10 2.92
CA SER A 115 2.93 25.31 3.42
C SER A 115 2.94 25.31 4.95
N GLY A 116 2.82 24.15 5.58
CA GLY A 116 2.94 24.01 7.04
C GLY A 116 2.93 22.56 7.49
N ASN A 117 3.48 22.29 8.68
CA ASN A 117 3.47 20.93 9.24
C ASN A 117 2.02 20.46 9.44
N ALA A 118 1.63 19.36 8.81
CA ALA A 118 0.33 18.73 9.02
C ALA A 118 0.20 18.25 10.49
N ASP A 119 -0.80 18.74 11.22
CA ASP A 119 -1.07 18.24 12.56
C ASP A 119 -1.69 16.84 12.49
N LEU A 120 -0.85 15.82 12.70
CA LEU A 120 -1.26 14.41 12.72
C LEU A 120 -2.07 14.03 13.95
N THR A 121 -2.18 14.90 14.96
CA THR A 121 -2.89 14.59 16.21
C THR A 121 -4.36 14.23 15.95
N GLN A 122 -5.02 14.98 15.05
CA GLN A 122 -6.40 14.69 14.68
C GLN A 122 -6.50 13.38 13.89
N LEU A 123 -5.56 13.12 13.00
CA LEU A 123 -5.49 11.87 12.25
C LEU A 123 -5.38 10.66 13.19
N PHE A 124 -4.47 10.70 14.17
CA PHE A 124 -4.29 9.58 15.09
C PHE A 124 -5.47 9.39 16.05
N ARG A 125 -6.15 10.46 16.47
CA ARG A 125 -7.41 10.33 17.24
C ARG A 125 -8.47 9.59 16.43
N VAL A 126 -8.62 9.98 15.17
CA VAL A 126 -9.57 9.35 14.25
C VAL A 126 -9.18 7.89 13.98
N ALA A 127 -7.90 7.62 13.71
CA ALA A 127 -7.40 6.26 13.52
C ALA A 127 -7.61 5.39 14.76
N ALA A 128 -7.38 5.92 15.97
CA ALA A 128 -7.63 5.19 17.21
C ALA A 128 -9.11 4.83 17.38
N HIS A 129 -10.02 5.71 16.97
CA HIS A 129 -11.45 5.45 16.97
C HIS A 129 -11.83 4.36 15.96
N GLU A 130 -11.35 4.46 14.72
CA GLU A 130 -11.61 3.45 13.69
C GLU A 130 -10.95 2.10 14.00
N ALA A 131 -9.83 2.10 14.74
CA ALA A 131 -9.17 0.87 15.19
C ALA A 131 -10.04 0.08 16.15
N LYS A 132 -10.75 0.76 17.06
CA LYS A 132 -11.70 0.12 17.97
C LYS A 132 -12.85 -0.53 17.21
N LYS A 133 -13.40 0.14 16.21
CA LYS A 133 -14.47 -0.40 15.34
C LYS A 133 -13.99 -1.60 14.52
N SER A 134 -12.82 -1.49 13.89
CA SER A 134 -12.21 -2.56 13.10
C SER A 134 -12.02 -3.81 13.96
N ARG A 135 -11.48 -3.63 15.19
CA ARG A 135 -11.29 -4.71 16.15
C ARG A 135 -12.60 -5.35 16.60
N ALA A 136 -13.66 -4.58 16.80
CA ALA A 136 -14.99 -5.11 17.13
C ALA A 136 -15.56 -6.00 16.01
N GLN A 137 -15.10 -5.82 14.77
CA GLN A 137 -15.44 -6.65 13.62
C GLN A 137 -14.41 -7.77 13.34
N ASN A 138 -13.45 -7.99 14.26
CA ASN A 138 -12.35 -8.95 14.11
C ASN A 138 -11.43 -8.66 12.91
N ARG A 139 -11.18 -7.37 12.65
CA ARG A 139 -10.35 -6.88 11.55
C ARG A 139 -9.20 -6.01 12.07
N LEU A 140 -8.09 -5.99 11.34
CA LEU A 140 -6.94 -5.14 11.66
C LEU A 140 -7.13 -3.76 11.02
N LEU A 141 -6.78 -2.68 11.73
CA LEU A 141 -6.64 -1.36 11.12
C LEU A 141 -5.18 -1.11 10.76
N ARG A 142 -4.91 -0.69 9.52
CA ARG A 142 -3.61 -0.14 9.09
C ARG A 142 -3.77 1.28 8.58
N VAL A 143 -2.85 2.14 8.98
CA VAL A 143 -2.76 3.52 8.47
C VAL A 143 -1.55 3.59 7.55
N VAL A 144 -1.76 4.02 6.31
CA VAL A 144 -0.70 4.21 5.31
C VAL A 144 -0.64 5.69 4.98
N SER A 145 0.52 6.32 5.19
CA SER A 145 0.74 7.73 4.90
C SER A 145 1.67 7.90 3.71
N SER A 146 1.31 8.75 2.76
CA SER A 146 2.15 9.02 1.59
C SER A 146 3.44 9.78 1.91
N LEU A 147 3.51 10.44 3.08
CA LEU A 147 4.69 11.16 3.58
C LEU A 147 5.86 10.23 3.96
N ILE A 148 5.59 9.02 4.46
CA ILE A 148 6.62 8.18 5.12
C ILE A 148 6.83 6.84 4.39
N HIS A 149 5.92 6.40 3.51
CA HIS A 149 5.85 4.97 3.19
C HIS A 149 5.79 4.56 1.71
N PHE A 150 5.73 5.48 0.74
CA PHE A 150 5.57 5.03 -0.65
C PHE A 150 6.73 4.17 -1.19
N HIS A 151 7.94 4.38 -0.67
CA HIS A 151 9.09 3.54 -1.06
C HIS A 151 9.13 2.18 -0.34
N VAL A 152 8.58 2.07 0.88
CA VAL A 152 8.67 0.83 1.70
C VAL A 152 7.47 -0.09 1.48
N THR A 153 6.27 0.47 1.29
CA THR A 153 5.05 -0.32 1.06
C THR A 153 5.07 -1.03 -0.29
N PHE A 154 5.65 -0.42 -1.33
CA PHE A 154 5.73 -1.05 -2.65
C PHE A 154 6.62 -2.30 -2.63
N SER A 155 7.76 -2.24 -1.94
CA SER A 155 8.64 -3.40 -1.76
C SER A 155 8.00 -4.51 -0.92
N TYR A 156 7.16 -4.17 0.07
CA TYR A 156 6.46 -5.17 0.89
C TYR A 156 5.31 -5.83 0.11
N ILE A 157 4.55 -5.06 -0.66
CA ILE A 157 3.48 -5.56 -1.53
C ILE A 157 4.05 -6.46 -2.63
N ILE A 158 5.14 -6.05 -3.30
CA ILE A 158 5.80 -6.90 -4.31
C ILE A 158 6.50 -8.10 -3.67
N GLY A 159 7.01 -7.98 -2.45
CA GLY A 159 7.61 -9.10 -1.72
C GLY A 159 6.59 -10.17 -1.29
N ASP A 160 5.32 -9.81 -1.08
CA ASP A 160 4.22 -10.72 -0.75
C ASP A 160 3.43 -11.20 -1.98
N VAL A 161 3.57 -10.56 -3.14
CA VAL A 161 3.05 -11.08 -4.40
C VAL A 161 4.07 -12.09 -4.91
N PRO A 162 3.75 -13.40 -4.99
CA PRO A 162 4.67 -14.36 -5.58
C PRO A 162 4.97 -13.93 -7.02
N ILE A 163 6.20 -13.48 -7.25
CA ILE A 163 6.70 -13.15 -8.58
C ILE A 163 6.68 -14.48 -9.35
N MET A 164 5.74 -14.63 -10.29
CA MET A 164 5.81 -15.71 -11.27
C MET A 164 6.98 -15.39 -12.20
N GLU A 165 8.18 -15.84 -11.82
CA GLU A 165 9.30 -15.96 -12.74
C GLU A 165 8.85 -16.89 -13.89
N PRO A 166 8.90 -16.44 -15.15
CA PRO A 166 8.58 -17.32 -16.27
C PRO A 166 9.63 -18.44 -16.28
N ASN A 167 9.17 -19.67 -16.10
CA ASN A 167 9.98 -20.86 -16.24
C ASN A 167 10.37 -21.02 -17.72
N ILE A 168 11.39 -20.28 -18.14
CA ILE A 168 12.08 -20.52 -19.41
C ILE A 168 13.13 -21.59 -19.11
N GLY A 169 12.67 -22.83 -19.05
CA GLY A 169 13.54 -23.99 -19.13
C GLY A 169 13.99 -24.20 -20.58
N PRO A 170 15.22 -24.71 -20.81
CA PRO A 170 15.66 -25.21 -22.10
C PRO A 170 14.98 -26.52 -22.50
#